data_AF-A0A3B9L2H0-F1
#
_entry.id   AF-A0A3B9L2H0-F1
#
_cell.length_a   1.000
_cell.length_b   1.000
_cell.length_c   1.000
_cell.angle_alpha   90.00
_cell.angle_beta   90.00
_cell.angle_gamma   90.00
#
_symmetry.space_group_name_H-M   'P 1'
#
loop_
_entity.id
_entity.type
_entity.pdbx_description
1 polymer ?
#
loop_
_entity_poly.entity_id
_entity_poly.type
_entity_poly.pdbx_seq_one_letter_code
_entity_poly.pdbx_strand_id
1 'polypeptide(L)'
;MTHFASRLIAGARQLGPLCVGIDPHPGRIPALFGGDTPDGLAAWGEAVVAAAAGRACVVKPQVGLFERHGPDGMRALQRVCDASKAAGLMVITDAKRGDIGTTAKGYAAAYLSQDA
;
A
#
# COMPACT_ATOMS: atom_id res chain seq x y z
N MET A 1 -20.99 0.34 -9.06
CA MET A 1 -19.75 0.14 -8.27
C MET A 1 -20.14 -0.17 -6.83
N THR A 2 -19.59 -1.21 -6.22
CA THR A 2 -19.78 -1.44 -4.77
C THR A 2 -18.84 -0.53 -3.99
N HIS A 3 -19.34 0.16 -2.96
CA HIS A 3 -18.55 1.05 -2.12
C HIS A 3 -17.41 0.30 -1.42
N PHE A 4 -16.31 1.01 -1.10
CA PHE A 4 -15.11 0.43 -0.45
C PHE A 4 -15.48 -0.39 0.81
N ALA A 5 -16.30 0.18 1.70
CA ALA A 5 -16.72 -0.48 2.93
C ALA A 5 -17.45 -1.81 2.66
N SER A 6 -18.34 -1.85 1.66
CA SER A 6 -19.05 -3.09 1.28
C SER A 6 -18.08 -4.16 0.79
N ARG A 7 -17.10 -3.79 -0.03
CA ARG A 7 -16.05 -4.70 -0.52
C ARG A 7 -15.18 -5.22 0.63
N LEU A 8 -14.78 -4.35 1.56
CA LEU A 8 -14.00 -4.71 2.74
C LEU A 8 -14.73 -5.70 3.64
N ILE A 9 -16.00 -5.42 3.96
CA ILE A 9 -16.82 -6.31 4.80
C ILE A 9 -16.99 -7.68 4.14
N ALA A 10 -17.27 -7.71 2.83
CA ALA A 10 -17.41 -8.96 2.09
C ALA A 10 -16.09 -9.76 2.08
N GLY A 11 -14.98 -9.11 1.76
CA GLY A 11 -13.66 -9.74 1.74
C GLY A 11 -13.23 -10.27 3.11
N ALA A 12 -13.47 -9.51 4.18
CA ALA A 12 -13.15 -9.93 5.55
C ALA A 12 -13.99 -11.14 6.00
N ARG A 13 -15.25 -11.24 5.56
CA ARG A 13 -16.09 -12.43 5.80
C ARG A 13 -15.61 -13.66 5.04
N GLN A 14 -15.04 -13.47 3.85
CA GLN A 14 -14.59 -14.56 2.99
C GLN A 14 -13.19 -15.08 3.35
N LEU A 15 -12.22 -14.18 3.58
CA LEU A 15 -10.80 -14.50 3.75
C LEU A 15 -10.32 -14.33 5.21
N GLY A 16 -11.17 -13.78 6.08
CA GLY A 16 -10.84 -13.46 7.46
C GLY A 16 -10.52 -11.97 7.66
N PRO A 17 -10.64 -11.46 8.91
CA PRO A 17 -10.48 -10.05 9.24
C PRO A 17 -8.99 -9.67 9.37
N LEU A 18 -8.18 -9.97 8.35
CA LEU A 18 -6.76 -9.65 8.30
C LEU A 18 -6.49 -8.47 7.35
N CYS A 19 -5.74 -7.48 7.86
CA CYS A 19 -5.13 -6.43 7.08
C CYS A 19 -3.62 -6.60 7.12
N VAL A 20 -2.99 -6.86 5.98
CA VAL A 20 -1.54 -7.11 5.91
C VAL A 20 -0.81 -5.78 5.79
N GLY A 21 0.06 -5.48 6.75
CA GLY A 21 0.93 -4.30 6.70
C GLY A 21 2.07 -4.49 5.68
N ILE A 22 2.38 -3.45 4.92
CA ILE A 22 3.57 -3.40 4.06
C ILE A 22 4.45 -2.26 4.58
N ASP A 23 5.28 -2.60 5.56
CA ASP A 23 5.99 -1.64 6.39
C ASP A 23 7.51 -1.86 6.28
N PRO A 24 8.18 -1.30 5.25
CA PRO A 24 9.59 -1.54 4.97
C PRO A 24 10.54 -0.79 5.91
N HIS A 25 10.57 -1.21 7.18
CA HIS A 25 11.43 -0.62 8.20
C HIS A 25 12.93 -0.75 7.83
N PRO A 26 13.74 0.26 8.16
CA PRO A 26 15.19 0.20 7.98
C PRO A 26 15.78 -1.07 8.61
N GLY A 27 16.70 -1.72 7.90
CA GLY A 27 17.35 -2.96 8.36
C GLY A 27 16.46 -4.22 8.35
N ARG A 28 15.19 -4.12 7.95
CA ARG A 28 14.29 -5.29 7.86
C ARG A 28 14.10 -5.83 6.44
N ILE A 29 14.56 -5.12 5.41
CA ILE A 29 14.54 -5.62 4.03
C ILE A 29 15.69 -6.60 3.83
N PRO A 30 15.42 -7.89 3.55
CA PRO A 30 16.48 -8.87 3.29
C PRO A 30 17.33 -8.49 2.07
N ALA A 31 18.62 -8.82 2.11
CA ALA A 31 19.55 -8.57 1.00
C ALA A 31 19.10 -9.21 -0.32
N LEU A 32 18.36 -10.32 -0.27
CA LEU A 32 17.73 -10.97 -1.43
C LEU A 32 16.87 -10.02 -2.27
N PHE A 33 16.26 -9.02 -1.64
CA PHE A 33 15.42 -8.03 -2.34
C PHE A 33 16.19 -6.78 -2.77
N GLY A 34 17.47 -6.62 -2.40
CA GLY A 34 18.25 -5.40 -2.67
C GLY A 34 18.40 -4.45 -1.47
N GLY A 35 18.03 -4.91 -0.28
CA GLY A 35 18.25 -4.18 0.98
C GLY A 35 17.45 -2.88 1.09
N ASP A 36 17.94 -1.95 1.91
CA ASP A 36 17.26 -0.69 2.19
C ASP A 36 17.45 0.34 1.06
N THR A 37 16.86 0.05 -0.10
CA THR A 37 16.88 0.86 -1.32
C THR A 37 15.46 0.98 -1.88
N PRO A 38 15.14 1.99 -2.71
CA PRO A 38 13.83 2.10 -3.35
C PRO A 38 13.40 0.82 -4.10
N ASP A 39 14.31 0.22 -4.88
CA ASP A 39 14.02 -1.02 -5.58
C ASP A 39 13.85 -2.20 -4.62
N GLY A 40 14.62 -2.24 -3.52
CA GLY A 40 14.45 -3.27 -2.50
C GLY A 40 13.15 -3.16 -1.72
N LEU A 41 12.70 -1.93 -1.47
CA LEU A 41 11.38 -1.65 -0.91
C LEU A 41 10.27 -2.15 -1.82
N ALA A 42 10.36 -1.87 -3.12
CA ALA A 42 9.38 -2.31 -4.10
C ALA A 42 9.36 -3.84 -4.22
N ALA A 43 10.51 -4.47 -4.44
CA ALA A 43 10.61 -5.92 -4.62
C ALA A 43 10.15 -6.69 -3.37
N TRP A 44 10.52 -6.21 -2.18
CA TRP A 44 10.04 -6.80 -0.93
C TRP A 44 8.52 -6.61 -0.76
N GLY A 45 8.00 -5.41 -1.03
CA GLY A 45 6.57 -5.13 -0.94
C GLY A 45 5.74 -5.96 -1.93
N GLU A 46 6.20 -6.10 -3.17
CA GLU A 46 5.59 -6.96 -4.21
C GLU A 46 5.58 -8.44 -3.77
N ALA A 47 6.62 -8.91 -3.09
CA ALA A 47 6.65 -10.26 -2.52
C ALA A 47 5.64 -10.43 -1.37
N VAL A 48 5.46 -9.42 -0.51
CA VAL A 48 4.41 -9.41 0.52
C VAL A 48 3.02 -9.44 -0.12
N VAL A 49 2.79 -8.67 -1.19
CA VAL A 49 1.56 -8.70 -1.97
C VAL A 49 1.26 -10.09 -2.52
N ALA A 50 2.25 -10.72 -3.16
CA ALA A 50 2.10 -12.08 -3.70
C ALA A 50 1.76 -13.10 -2.60
N ALA A 51 2.37 -12.96 -1.42
CA ALA A 51 2.08 -13.83 -0.28
C ALA A 51 0.69 -13.59 0.35
N ALA A 52 0.15 -12.37 0.25
CA ALA A 52 -1.16 -11.98 0.77
C ALA A 52 -2.32 -12.29 -0.20
N ALA A 53 -2.06 -12.32 -1.50
CA ALA A 53 -3.06 -12.59 -2.53
C ALA A 53 -3.83 -13.89 -2.25
N GLY A 54 -5.17 -13.82 -2.28
CA GLY A 54 -6.05 -14.94 -1.98
C GLY A 54 -6.10 -15.38 -0.50
N ARG A 55 -5.37 -14.70 0.41
CA ARG A 55 -5.35 -14.99 1.85
C ARG A 55 -5.79 -13.82 2.73
N ALA A 56 -5.72 -12.60 2.21
CA ALA A 56 -6.29 -11.40 2.79
C ALA A 56 -7.03 -10.62 1.72
N CYS A 57 -7.97 -9.76 2.13
CA CYS A 57 -8.69 -8.90 1.19
C CYS A 57 -8.10 -7.49 1.09
N VAL A 58 -7.21 -7.11 2.01
CA VAL A 58 -6.69 -5.74 2.12
C VAL A 58 -5.25 -5.73 2.61
N VAL A 59 -4.47 -4.81 2.03
CA VAL A 59 -3.11 -4.47 2.47
C VAL A 59 -3.05 -3.00 2.88
N LYS A 60 -2.06 -2.67 3.72
CA LYS A 60 -1.87 -1.32 4.25
C LYS A 60 -0.41 -0.89 4.21
N PRO A 61 0.10 -0.38 3.08
CA PRO A 61 1.44 0.19 3.03
C PRO A 61 1.55 1.45 3.90
N GLN A 62 2.62 1.53 4.72
CA GLN A 62 2.94 2.71 5.52
C GLN A 62 3.78 3.69 4.71
N VAL A 63 3.14 4.76 4.23
CA VAL A 63 3.71 5.73 3.28
C VAL A 63 5.01 6.37 3.81
N GLY A 64 5.11 6.70 5.09
CA GLY A 64 6.32 7.31 5.69
C GLY A 64 7.58 6.45 5.58
N LEU A 65 7.44 5.11 5.52
CA LEU A 65 8.58 4.19 5.37
C LEU A 65 9.09 4.11 3.93
N PHE A 66 8.28 4.54 2.97
CA PHE A 66 8.68 4.75 1.58
C PHE A 66 9.20 6.18 1.37
N GLU A 67 8.50 7.20 1.90
CA GLU A 67 8.83 8.63 1.76
C GLU A 67 10.26 8.99 2.15
N ARG A 68 10.83 8.28 3.14
CA ARG A 68 12.22 8.51 3.58
C ARG A 68 13.27 8.31 2.46
N HIS A 69 12.89 7.63 1.39
CA HIS A 69 13.69 7.43 0.17
C HIS A 69 13.37 8.46 -0.93
N GLY A 70 12.66 9.54 -0.59
CA GLY A 70 12.34 10.64 -1.50
C GLY A 70 11.48 10.21 -2.69
N PRO A 71 11.64 10.84 -3.87
CA PRO A 71 10.85 10.54 -5.06
C PRO A 71 10.93 9.07 -5.51
N ASP A 72 12.09 8.42 -5.36
CA ASP A 72 12.26 7.01 -5.69
C ASP A 72 11.50 6.10 -4.71
N GLY A 73 11.48 6.45 -3.42
CA GLY A 73 10.63 5.79 -2.45
C GLY A 73 9.14 5.88 -2.80
N MET A 74 8.69 7.04 -3.28
CA MET A 74 7.31 7.21 -3.74
C MET A 74 7.00 6.40 -5.00
N ARG A 75 7.95 6.26 -5.93
CA ARG A 75 7.83 5.33 -7.06
C ARG A 75 7.72 3.87 -6.60
N ALA A 76 8.50 3.47 -5.60
CA ALA A 76 8.42 2.14 -5.01
C ALA A 76 7.04 1.88 -4.35
N LEU A 77 6.49 2.87 -3.64
CA LEU A 77 5.14 2.80 -3.10
C LEU A 77 4.10 2.60 -4.21
N GLN A 78 4.19 3.38 -5.29
CA GLN A 78 3.27 3.24 -6.43
C GLN A 78 3.30 1.83 -7.00
N ARG A 79 4.48 1.26 -7.23
CA ARG A 79 4.64 -0.13 -7.71
C ARG A 79 3.93 -1.13 -6.80
N VAL A 80 4.09 -1.00 -5.49
CA VAL A 80 3.44 -1.88 -4.51
C VAL A 80 1.92 -1.72 -4.54
N CYS A 81 1.41 -0.50 -4.62
CA CYS A 81 -0.02 -0.22 -4.74
C CYS A 81 -0.61 -0.84 -6.02
N ASP A 82 0.07 -0.68 -7.15
CA ASP A 82 -0.37 -1.21 -8.45
C ASP A 82 -0.36 -2.74 -8.46
N ALA A 83 0.70 -3.36 -7.94
CA ALA A 83 0.78 -4.81 -7.76
C ALA A 83 -0.34 -5.33 -6.85
N SER A 84 -0.67 -4.60 -5.78
CA SER A 84 -1.76 -4.95 -4.86
C SER A 84 -3.11 -4.94 -5.57
N LYS A 85 -3.41 -3.86 -6.31
CA LYS A 85 -4.64 -3.72 -7.09
C LYS A 85 -4.74 -4.83 -8.15
N ALA A 86 -3.65 -5.12 -8.85
CA ALA A 86 -3.58 -6.19 -9.86
C ALA A 86 -3.81 -7.59 -9.25
N ALA A 87 -3.35 -7.82 -8.01
CA ALA A 87 -3.59 -9.04 -7.26
C ALA A 87 -5.02 -9.14 -6.66
N GLY A 88 -5.90 -8.17 -6.92
CA GLY A 88 -7.27 -8.12 -6.41
C GLY A 88 -7.39 -7.69 -4.95
N LEU A 89 -6.31 -7.17 -4.35
CA LEU A 89 -6.31 -6.66 -2.98
C LEU A 89 -6.82 -5.21 -2.95
N MET A 90 -7.56 -4.88 -1.89
CA MET A 90 -7.81 -3.48 -1.55
C MET A 90 -6.56 -2.87 -0.89
N VAL A 91 -6.34 -1.58 -1.09
CA VAL A 91 -5.18 -0.87 -0.55
C VAL A 91 -5.65 0.24 0.39
N ILE A 92 -5.07 0.28 1.58
CA ILE A 92 -5.18 1.40 2.52
C ILE A 92 -3.81 2.07 2.59
N THR A 93 -3.61 3.18 1.89
CA THR A 93 -2.38 3.97 2.02
C THR A 93 -2.38 4.70 3.36
N ASP A 94 -1.60 4.20 4.32
CA ASP A 94 -1.55 4.74 5.68
C ASP A 94 -0.63 5.97 5.74
N ALA A 95 -1.10 7.07 5.16
CA ALA A 95 -0.38 8.34 5.01
C ALA A 95 -0.66 9.35 6.15
N LYS A 96 -1.70 9.10 6.95
CA LYS A 96 -2.17 9.96 8.06
C LYS A 96 -2.25 11.45 7.69
N ARG A 97 -2.66 11.76 6.45
CA ARG A 97 -2.80 13.14 5.99
C ARG A 97 -3.93 13.85 6.73
N GLY A 98 -3.70 15.11 7.07
CA GLY A 98 -4.68 15.98 7.69
C GLY A 98 -4.34 17.42 7.37
N ASP A 99 -5.30 18.12 6.75
CA ASP A 99 -5.21 19.54 6.41
C ASP A 99 -6.64 20.05 6.12
N ILE A 100 -6.78 21.30 5.70
CA ILE A 100 -8.08 21.95 5.44
C ILE A 100 -8.22 22.40 3.98
N GLY A 101 -9.45 22.72 3.59
CA GLY A 101 -9.75 23.44 2.36
C GLY A 101 -9.13 22.83 1.11
N THR A 102 -8.39 23.64 0.35
CA THR A 102 -7.74 23.23 -0.90
C THR A 102 -6.58 22.26 -0.70
N THR A 103 -5.86 22.35 0.42
CA THR A 103 -4.77 21.41 0.73
C THR A 103 -5.31 20.01 0.99
N ALA A 104 -6.42 19.90 1.74
CA ALA A 104 -7.12 18.63 1.93
C ALA A 104 -7.61 18.03 0.58
N LYS A 105 -8.08 18.87 -0.34
CA LYS A 105 -8.43 18.43 -1.70
C LYS A 105 -7.23 17.92 -2.48
N GLY A 106 -6.05 18.52 -2.30
CA GLY A 106 -4.79 18.02 -2.87
C GLY A 106 -4.47 16.60 -2.40
N TYR A 107 -4.59 16.32 -1.10
CA TYR A 107 -4.43 14.96 -0.58
C TYR A 107 -5.51 13.99 -1.10
N ALA A 108 -6.77 14.42 -1.18
CA ALA A 108 -7.83 13.60 -1.74
C ALA A 108 -7.57 13.24 -3.22
N ALA A 109 -7.10 14.20 -4.02
CA ALA A 109 -6.71 13.94 -5.41
C ALA A 109 -5.55 12.94 -5.51
N ALA A 110 -4.56 13.05 -4.61
CA ALA A 110 -3.39 12.18 -4.60
C ALA A 110 -3.68 10.73 -4.18
N TYR A 111 -4.65 10.47 -3.29
CA TYR A 111 -4.86 9.14 -2.70
C TYR A 111 -6.24 8.52 -2.96
N LEU A 112 -7.24 9.31 -3.39
CA LEU A 112 -8.64 8.87 -3.52
C LEU A 112 -9.23 9.09 -4.92
N SER A 113 -8.43 9.58 -5.89
CA SER A 113 -8.86 9.67 -7.29
C SER A 113 -8.88 8.28 -7.94
N GLN A 114 -9.48 8.16 -9.14
CA GLN A 114 -9.53 6.89 -9.86
C GLN A 114 -8.15 6.41 -10.31
N ASP A 115 -7.24 7.35 -10.54
CA ASP A 115 -5.88 7.12 -11.03
C ASP A 115 -4.83 7.11 -9.90
N ALA A 116 -5.25 7.30 -8.65
CA ALA A 116 -4.41 7.11 -7.46
C ALA A 116 -4.17 5.63 -7.21
#